data_AF-A0A7R6RBS0-F1
#
_entry.id   AF-A0A7R6RBS0-F1
#
_cell.length_a   1.000
_cell.length_b   1.000
_cell.length_c   1.000
_cell.angle_alpha   90.00
_cell.angle_beta   90.00
_cell.angle_gamma   90.00
#
_symmetry.space_group_name_H-M   'P 1'
#
loop_
_entity.id
_entity.type
_entity.pdbx_description
1 polymer ?
#
loop_
_entity_poly.entity_id
_entity_poly.type
_entity_poly.pdbx_seq_one_letter_code
_entity_poly.pdbx_strand_id
1 'polypeptide(L)'
;MKLRLVWMGAVSVLISADALAGRVPTKYNERYQALYAEQELFRKRPELLGCVNNAKDAVQASSNSLFNKVRFTAKSVQTAYVVDGIQQGIAYQRVVIQSEGRLRAYSFFENWEPAVISCEQPVVGDPKVTLEIDK
;
A
#
# COMPACT_ATOMS: atom_id res chain seq x y z
N MET A 1 -5.64 -60.06 45.33
CA MET A 1 -6.64 -59.39 44.47
C MET A 1 -6.54 -57.89 44.72
N LYS A 2 -6.14 -57.09 43.72
CA LYS A 2 -6.98 -56.08 43.01
C LYS A 2 -7.37 -54.92 43.95
N LEU A 3 -7.06 -53.64 43.74
CA LEU A 3 -6.82 -52.85 42.53
C LEU A 3 -6.00 -51.60 42.92
N ARG A 4 -5.04 -51.17 42.09
CA ARG A 4 -4.44 -49.83 42.16
C ARG A 4 -5.44 -48.82 41.60
N LEU A 5 -5.69 -47.72 42.31
CA LEU A 5 -6.30 -46.52 41.71
C LEU A 5 -5.35 -45.33 41.90
N VAL A 6 -4.77 -44.94 40.76
CA VAL A 6 -4.00 -43.72 40.56
C VAL A 6 -4.99 -42.56 40.62
N TRP A 7 -4.77 -41.60 41.52
CA TRP A 7 -5.40 -40.29 41.46
C TRP A 7 -4.31 -39.26 41.19
N MET A 8 -4.17 -38.92 39.91
CA MET A 8 -3.54 -37.70 39.44
C MET A 8 -4.32 -36.52 40.02
N GLY A 9 -3.80 -35.94 41.11
CA GLY A 9 -4.23 -34.65 41.61
C GLY A 9 -3.82 -33.59 40.59
N ALA A 10 -4.80 -33.08 39.85
CA ALA A 10 -4.67 -32.03 38.86
C ALA A 10 -3.91 -30.83 39.44
N VAL A 11 -2.78 -30.50 38.84
CA VAL A 11 -2.12 -29.20 39.01
C VAL A 11 -3.05 -28.17 38.37
N SER A 12 -3.86 -27.53 39.20
CA SER A 12 -4.64 -26.35 38.83
C SER A 12 -3.67 -25.21 38.54
N VAL A 13 -3.19 -25.14 37.30
CA VAL A 13 -2.57 -23.93 36.77
C VAL A 13 -3.67 -22.87 36.73
N LEU A 14 -3.68 -22.01 37.73
CA LEU A 14 -4.35 -20.71 37.68
C LEU A 14 -3.65 -19.88 36.60
N ILE A 15 -4.02 -20.12 35.34
CA ILE A 15 -3.71 -19.20 34.26
C ILE A 15 -4.65 -18.03 34.48
N SER A 16 -4.12 -17.00 35.16
CA SER A 16 -4.60 -15.64 35.11
C SER A 16 -4.94 -15.29 33.67
N ALA A 17 -6.24 -15.28 33.35
CA ALA A 17 -6.77 -14.86 32.08
C ALA A 17 -6.69 -13.32 31.97
N ASP A 18 -5.47 -12.79 32.01
CA ASP A 18 -5.14 -11.42 31.58
C ASP A 18 -4.65 -11.44 30.11
N ALA A 19 -5.27 -12.29 29.29
CA ALA A 19 -4.92 -12.41 27.88
C ALA A 19 -5.94 -11.65 27.03
N LEU A 20 -5.59 -10.40 26.75
CA LEU A 20 -5.97 -9.64 25.55
C LEU A 20 -7.46 -9.30 25.43
N ALA A 21 -7.87 -8.27 26.18
CA ALA A 21 -8.82 -7.27 25.69
C ALA A 21 -8.22 -6.47 24.50
N GLY A 22 -7.61 -7.17 23.54
CA GLY A 22 -7.16 -6.62 22.28
C GLY A 22 -8.40 -6.24 21.51
N ARG A 23 -8.71 -4.94 21.46
CA ARG A 23 -9.78 -4.37 20.63
C ARG A 23 -9.77 -5.08 19.28
N VAL A 24 -10.82 -5.85 19.01
CA VAL A 24 -11.03 -6.48 17.70
C VAL A 24 -10.89 -5.34 16.68
N PRO A 25 -9.93 -5.39 15.73
CA PRO A 25 -9.79 -4.35 14.73
C PRO A 25 -11.11 -4.25 13.99
N THR A 26 -11.83 -3.15 14.20
CA THR A 26 -12.93 -2.82 13.30
C THR A 26 -12.32 -2.52 11.94
N LYS A 27 -12.98 -2.87 10.83
CA LYS A 27 -12.54 -2.49 9.47
C LYS A 27 -12.17 -1.00 9.35
N TYR A 28 -12.77 -0.16 10.20
CA TYR A 28 -12.47 1.25 10.32
C TYR A 28 -11.05 1.51 10.88
N ASN A 29 -10.65 0.85 11.97
CA ASN A 29 -9.31 0.98 12.55
C ASN A 29 -8.22 0.48 11.60
N GLU A 30 -8.48 -0.62 10.88
CA GLU A 30 -7.54 -1.16 9.88
C GLU A 30 -7.27 -0.13 8.77
N ARG A 31 -8.30 0.59 8.32
CA ARG A 31 -8.14 1.63 7.29
C ARG A 31 -7.29 2.81 7.79
N TYR A 32 -7.47 3.24 9.04
CA TYR A 32 -6.64 4.30 9.62
C TYR A 32 -5.20 3.86 9.83
N GLN A 33 -4.97 2.64 10.28
CA GLN A 33 -3.63 2.07 10.42
C GLN A 33 -2.94 1.94 9.07
N ALA A 34 -3.66 1.51 8.02
CA ALA A 34 -3.13 1.46 6.66
C ALA A 34 -2.77 2.86 6.14
N LEU A 35 -3.64 3.86 6.30
CA LEU A 35 -3.37 5.25 5.92
C LEU A 35 -2.15 5.83 6.66
N TYR A 36 -2.03 5.55 7.96
CA TYR A 36 -0.91 6.01 8.76
C TYR A 36 0.40 5.33 8.33
N ALA A 37 0.37 4.00 8.13
CA ALA A 37 1.52 3.25 7.65
C ALA A 37 1.96 3.71 6.26
N GLU A 38 1.02 3.99 5.35
CA GLU A 38 1.31 4.59 4.05
C GLU A 38 2.04 5.94 4.21
N GLN A 39 1.49 6.85 5.02
CA GLN A 39 2.09 8.17 5.26
C GLN A 39 3.50 8.08 5.86
N GLU A 40 3.72 7.20 6.84
CA GLU A 40 5.03 7.00 7.45
C GLU A 40 6.05 6.37 6.49
N LEU A 41 5.62 5.43 5.65
CA LEU A 41 6.50 4.77 4.69
C LEU A 41 6.98 5.75 3.62
N PHE A 42 6.09 6.62 3.13
CA PHE A 42 6.49 7.67 2.18
C PHE A 42 7.25 8.83 2.86
N ARG A 43 7.04 9.09 4.16
CA ARG A 43 7.88 10.04 4.91
C ARG A 43 9.36 9.65 4.90
N LYS A 44 9.67 8.34 4.90
CA LYS A 44 11.04 7.83 4.83
C LYS A 44 11.64 7.86 3.41
N ARG A 45 10.81 8.09 2.39
CA ARG A 45 11.20 8.14 0.97
C ARG A 45 10.59 9.37 0.29
N PRO A 46 11.01 10.59 0.68
CA PRO A 46 10.42 11.83 0.17
C PRO A 46 10.56 11.99 -1.35
N GLU A 47 11.54 11.34 -1.97
CA GLU A 47 11.73 11.32 -3.42
C GLU A 47 10.55 10.69 -4.18
N LEU A 48 9.76 9.83 -3.53
CA LEU A 48 8.59 9.20 -4.13
C LEU A 48 7.31 10.05 -4.02
N LEU A 49 7.26 10.98 -3.05
CA LEU A 49 6.05 11.73 -2.71
C LEU A 49 5.52 12.54 -3.89
N GLY A 50 6.41 13.14 -4.69
CA GLY A 50 6.03 13.90 -5.88
C GLY A 50 5.26 13.03 -6.88
N CYS A 51 5.76 11.83 -7.16
CA CYS A 51 5.09 10.90 -8.07
C CYS A 51 3.74 10.41 -7.52
N VAL A 52 3.66 10.10 -6.22
CA VAL A 52 2.41 9.69 -5.56
C VAL A 52 1.33 10.74 -5.71
N ASN A 53 1.65 12.01 -5.47
CA ASN A 53 0.70 13.11 -5.57
C ASN A 53 0.27 13.33 -7.02
N ASN A 54 1.23 13.42 -7.94
CA ASN A 54 0.94 13.61 -9.36
C ASN A 54 0.08 12.46 -9.93
N ALA A 55 0.28 11.23 -9.47
CA ALA A 55 -0.53 10.09 -9.89
C ALA A 55 -1.96 10.14 -9.34
N LYS A 56 -2.14 10.55 -8.08
CA LYS A 56 -3.49 10.76 -7.51
C LYS A 56 -4.23 11.86 -8.27
N ASP A 57 -3.54 12.96 -8.57
CA ASP A 57 -4.10 14.09 -9.29
C ASP A 57 -4.45 13.70 -10.73
N ALA A 58 -3.56 12.99 -11.43
CA ALA A 58 -3.82 12.51 -12.79
C ALA A 58 -5.06 11.62 -12.88
N VAL A 59 -5.24 10.72 -11.92
CA VAL A 59 -6.38 9.79 -11.86
C VAL A 59 -7.70 10.50 -11.55
N GLN A 60 -7.66 11.55 -10.71
CA GLN A 60 -8.82 12.35 -10.36
C GLN A 60 -9.20 13.35 -11.45
N ALA A 61 -8.23 13.99 -12.08
CA ALA A 61 -8.45 15.00 -13.11
C ALA A 61 -8.77 14.39 -14.49
N SER A 62 -8.26 13.19 -14.78
CA SER A 62 -8.43 12.58 -16.10
C SER A 62 -9.78 11.87 -16.25
N SER A 63 -10.56 12.30 -17.24
CA SER A 63 -11.76 11.57 -17.69
C SER A 63 -11.42 10.30 -18.48
N ASN A 64 -10.19 10.20 -19.02
CA ASN A 64 -9.71 9.12 -19.89
C ASN A 64 -8.81 8.11 -19.17
N SER A 65 -8.54 8.31 -17.87
CA SER A 65 -7.77 7.35 -17.08
C SER A 65 -8.52 6.02 -16.95
N LEU A 66 -7.78 4.91 -17.12
CA LEU A 66 -8.28 3.54 -16.88
C LEU A 66 -8.77 3.37 -15.43
N PHE A 67 -8.10 4.05 -14.50
CA PHE A 67 -8.38 4.02 -13.09
C PHE A 67 -9.20 5.24 -12.65
N ASN A 68 -10.08 5.06 -11.68
CA ASN A 68 -10.79 6.12 -10.98
C ASN A 68 -10.13 6.48 -9.64
N LYS A 69 -9.41 5.53 -9.03
CA LYS A 69 -8.64 5.75 -7.79
C LYS A 69 -7.35 4.94 -7.85
N VAL A 70 -6.33 5.42 -7.15
CA VAL A 70 -5.09 4.68 -6.92
C VAL A 70 -4.83 4.56 -5.43
N ARG A 71 -4.28 3.43 -5.01
CA ARG A 71 -3.86 3.11 -3.65
C ARG A 71 -2.41 2.67 -3.69
N PHE A 72 -1.66 3.10 -2.69
CA PHE A 72 -0.26 2.73 -2.52
C PHE A 72 -0.18 1.86 -1.28
N THR A 73 0.42 0.69 -1.37
CA THR A 73 0.55 -0.23 -0.22
C THR A 73 1.97 -0.18 0.33
N ALA A 74 2.23 -0.89 1.42
CA ALA A 74 3.61 -0.99 1.93
C ALA A 74 4.57 -1.58 0.88
N LYS A 75 4.07 -2.48 0.02
CA LYS A 75 4.84 -3.05 -1.10
C LYS A 75 5.24 -1.97 -2.10
N SER A 76 4.39 -0.98 -2.35
CA SER A 76 4.68 0.16 -3.24
C SER A 76 5.97 0.86 -2.87
N VAL A 77 6.21 1.09 -1.57
CA VAL A 77 7.41 1.78 -1.09
C VAL A 77 8.65 0.90 -1.17
N GLN A 78 8.49 -0.41 -0.94
CA GLN A 78 9.59 -1.37 -0.98
C GLN A 78 10.07 -1.66 -2.40
N THR A 79 9.16 -1.70 -3.37
CA THR A 79 9.48 -2.01 -4.77
C THR A 79 9.67 -0.79 -5.64
N ALA A 80 9.31 0.41 -5.15
CA ALA A 80 9.56 1.65 -5.87
C ALA A 80 11.06 1.91 -6.05
N TYR A 81 11.42 2.43 -7.22
CA TYR A 81 12.78 2.83 -7.53
C TYR A 81 12.79 4.14 -8.31
N VAL A 82 13.93 4.84 -8.20
CA VAL A 82 14.18 6.10 -8.87
C VAL A 82 15.36 5.91 -9.80
N VAL A 83 15.21 6.36 -11.04
CA VAL A 83 16.23 6.32 -12.08
C VAL A 83 16.49 7.73 -12.53
N ASP A 84 17.69 8.21 -12.27
CA ASP A 84 18.16 9.48 -12.81
C ASP A 84 18.88 9.22 -14.15
N GLY A 85 18.69 10.11 -15.11
CA GLY A 85 19.36 10.02 -16.40
C GLY A 85 19.32 11.30 -17.20
N ILE A 86 19.80 11.23 -18.43
CA ILE A 86 19.74 12.34 -19.39
C ILE A 86 19.00 11.85 -20.62
N GLN A 87 17.95 12.57 -21.01
CA GLN A 87 17.18 12.29 -22.22
C GLN A 87 17.14 13.56 -23.05
N GLN A 88 17.59 13.47 -24.31
CA GLN A 88 17.65 14.62 -25.23
C GLN A 88 18.38 15.86 -24.67
N GLY A 89 19.42 15.64 -23.84
CA GLY A 89 20.20 16.73 -23.24
C GLY A 89 19.57 17.35 -21.98
N ILE A 90 18.41 16.87 -21.54
CA ILE A 90 17.74 17.31 -20.31
C ILE A 90 17.89 16.21 -19.26
N ALA A 91 18.34 16.59 -18.06
CA ALA A 91 18.35 15.68 -16.92
C ALA A 91 16.91 15.32 -16.53
N TYR A 92 16.64 14.03 -16.35
CA TYR A 92 15.34 13.52 -15.96
C TYR A 92 15.48 12.62 -14.74
N GLN A 93 14.46 12.65 -13.90
CA GLN A 93 14.25 11.69 -12.83
C GLN A 93 12.98 10.90 -13.16
N ARG A 94 13.12 9.58 -13.35
CA ARG A 94 12.00 8.67 -13.54
C ARG A 94 11.76 7.89 -12.25
N VAL A 95 10.55 8.02 -11.71
CA VAL A 95 10.10 7.29 -10.52
C VAL A 95 9.11 6.23 -10.96
N VAL A 96 9.35 4.98 -10.58
CA VAL A 96 8.44 3.85 -10.85
C VAL A 96 7.94 3.28 -9.54
N ILE A 97 6.62 3.16 -9.40
CA ILE A 97 5.93 2.70 -8.19
C ILE A 97 4.89 1.66 -8.57
N GLN A 98 4.97 0.47 -7.97
CA GLN A 98 3.89 -0.51 -8.04
C GLN A 98 2.77 -0.10 -7.09
N SER A 99 1.52 -0.22 -7.50
CA SER A 99 0.35 0.30 -6.80
C SER A 99 -0.88 -0.56 -7.11
N GLU A 100 -2.03 -0.18 -6.56
CA GLU A 100 -3.33 -0.74 -6.91
C GLU A 100 -4.20 0.36 -7.53
N GLY A 101 -4.76 0.10 -8.70
CA GLY A 101 -5.68 0.99 -9.40
C GLY A 101 -7.09 0.44 -9.39
N ARG A 102 -8.07 1.26 -8.99
CA ARG A 102 -9.49 0.90 -9.09
C ARG A 102 -9.99 1.19 -10.50
N LEU A 103 -10.36 0.14 -11.24
CA LEU A 103 -10.91 0.27 -12.59
C LEU A 103 -12.23 1.06 -12.60
N ARG A 104 -12.39 1.93 -13.59
CA ARG A 104 -13.59 2.78 -13.73
C ARG A 104 -14.82 2.01 -14.24
N ALA A 105 -14.64 0.90 -14.95
CA ALA A 105 -15.69 0.19 -15.69
C ALA A 105 -16.73 -0.57 -14.84
N TYR A 106 -16.45 -0.85 -13.56
CA TYR A 106 -17.35 -1.63 -12.68
C TYR A 106 -17.63 -0.86 -11.39
N SER A 107 -18.78 -0.20 -11.32
CA SER A 107 -19.10 0.72 -10.21
C SER A 107 -19.58 0.02 -8.92
N PHE A 108 -19.94 -1.26 -8.98
CA PHE A 108 -20.53 -1.98 -7.85
C PHE A 108 -19.54 -2.76 -6.97
N PHE A 109 -18.46 -3.29 -7.54
CA PHE A 109 -17.41 -3.98 -6.78
C PHE A 109 -16.15 -3.13 -6.72
N GLU A 110 -15.47 -3.12 -5.57
CA GLU A 110 -14.13 -2.53 -5.44
C GLU A 110 -13.11 -3.43 -6.14
N ASN A 111 -13.09 -3.41 -7.48
CA ASN A 111 -12.06 -4.09 -8.26
C ASN A 111 -10.79 -3.24 -8.28
N TRP A 112 -9.90 -3.56 -7.35
CA TRP A 112 -8.53 -3.07 -7.30
C TRP A 112 -7.66 -4.01 -8.11
N GLU A 113 -7.02 -3.49 -9.15
CA GLU A 113 -6.08 -4.23 -9.98
C GLU A 113 -4.64 -3.77 -9.68
N PRO A 114 -3.66 -4.67 -9.77
CA PRO A 114 -2.25 -4.29 -9.80
C PRO A 114 -2.00 -3.23 -10.88
N ALA A 115 -1.27 -2.18 -10.53
CA ALA A 115 -0.98 -1.06 -11.41
C ALA A 115 0.45 -0.57 -11.26
N VAL A 116 1.10 -0.23 -12.37
CA VAL A 116 2.42 0.41 -12.37
C VAL A 116 2.25 1.89 -12.70
N ILE A 117 2.78 2.73 -11.83
CA ILE A 117 2.83 4.17 -12.00
C ILE A 117 4.25 4.54 -12.37
N SER A 118 4.41 5.26 -13.47
CA SER A 118 5.68 5.83 -13.90
C SER A 118 5.54 7.35 -13.98
N CYS A 119 6.32 8.07 -13.20
CA CYS A 119 6.40 9.53 -13.28
C CYS A 119 7.77 9.93 -13.85
N GLU A 120 7.77 10.68 -14.93
CA GLU A 120 8.96 11.29 -15.50
C GLU A 120 8.95 12.78 -15.13
N GLN A 121 9.92 13.17 -14.31
CA GLN A 121 10.12 14.54 -13.87
C GLN A 121 11.38 15.09 -14.55
N PRO A 122 11.25 15.89 -15.62
CA PRO A 122 12.40 16.60 -16.17
C PRO A 122 12.84 17.71 -15.19
N VAL A 123 14.13 18.04 -15.16
CA VAL A 123 14.63 19.20 -14.38
C VAL A 123 13.99 20.50 -14.85
N VAL A 124 13.57 20.56 -16.12
CA VAL A 124 12.83 21.68 -16.72
C VAL A 124 11.67 21.13 -17.55
N GLY A 125 10.44 21.48 -17.20
CA GLY A 125 9.23 21.12 -17.93
C GLY A 125 8.15 20.46 -17.06
N ASP A 126 7.04 20.09 -17.70
CA ASP A 126 5.92 19.45 -17.02
C ASP A 126 6.20 17.96 -16.74
N PRO A 127 5.80 17.45 -15.56
CA PRO A 127 5.95 16.05 -15.25
C PRO A 127 4.97 15.21 -16.07
N LYS A 128 5.46 14.11 -16.64
CA LYS A 128 4.62 13.14 -17.33
C LYS A 128 4.29 11.99 -16.39
N VAL A 129 3.01 11.69 -16.24
CA VAL A 129 2.53 10.54 -15.45
C VAL A 129 1.91 9.51 -16.39
N THR A 130 2.39 8.28 -16.29
CA THR A 130 1.85 7.12 -17.00
C THR A 130 1.31 6.13 -15.98
N LEU A 131 0.10 5.63 -16.23
CA LEU A 131 -0.62 4.67 -15.39
C LEU A 131 -0.97 3.44 -16.24
N GLU A 132 -0.46 2.28 -15.84
CA GLU A 132 -0.66 1.02 -16.55
C GLU A 132 -1.13 -0.07 -15.60
N ILE A 133 -1.84 -1.08 -16.12
CA ILE A 133 -2.17 -2.30 -15.37
C ILE A 133 -0.91 -3.18 -15.35
N ASP A 134 -0.50 -3.62 -14.16
CA ASP A 134 0.62 -4.55 -13.99
C ASP A 134 0.17 -5.93 -14.49
N LYS A 135 0.91 -6.52 -15.44
CA LYS A 135 0.54 -7.77 -16.13
C LYS A 135 0.99 -9.02 -15.39
#